data_AF-A0A7K3A2J8-F1
#
_entry.id   AF-A0A7K3A2J8-F1
#
_cell.length_a   1.000
_cell.length_b   1.000
_cell.length_c   1.000
_cell.angle_alpha   90.00
_cell.angle_beta   90.00
_cell.angle_gamma   90.00
#
_symmetry.space_group_name_H-M   'P 1'
#
loop_
_entity.id
_entity.type
_entity.pdbx_description
1 polymer ?
#
loop_
_entity_poly.entity_id
_entity_poly.type
_entity_poly.pdbx_seq_one_letter_code
_entity_poly.pdbx_strand_id
1 'polypeptide(L)' 'MGSRVAGRVVGRQPFGVFIRIDGVPSGIGLAEILAMPHGMELPALGAAVAGRVIWHADHNCQVKIKLDDWCSE' A
#
# COMPACT_ATOMS: atom_id res chain seq x y z
N MET A 1 7.95 -11.86 -1.88
CA MET A 1 7.20 -11.75 -0.60
C MET A 1 8.12 -11.25 0.50
N GLY A 2 7.60 -10.51 1.48
CA GLY A 2 8.34 -10.05 2.66
C GLY A 2 9.17 -8.77 2.47
N SER A 3 9.41 -8.34 1.23
CA SER A 3 10.16 -7.12 0.92
C SER A 3 9.46 -5.88 1.49
N ARG A 4 10.23 -5.01 2.14
CA ARG A 4 9.77 -3.70 2.61
C ARG A 4 9.65 -2.77 1.41
N VAL A 5 8.55 -2.04 1.34
CA VAL A 5 8.26 -1.05 0.31
C VAL A 5 7.83 0.25 0.96
N ALA A 6 8.24 1.36 0.36
CA ALA A 6 7.78 2.69 0.70
C ALA A 6 7.17 3.33 -0.55
N GLY A 7 6.29 4.30 -0.35
CA GLY A 7 5.67 4.99 -1.47
C GLY A 7 4.67 6.03 -1.03
N ARG A 8 3.93 6.56 -2.00
CA ARG A 8 2.85 7.53 -1.77
C ARG A 8 1.52 7.02 -2.27
N VAL A 9 0.47 7.34 -1.53
CA VAL A 9 -0.90 7.04 -1.96
C VAL A 9 -1.26 7.87 -3.19
N VAL A 10 -1.62 7.21 -4.27
CA VAL A 10 -2.04 7.81 -5.54
C VAL A 10 -3.51 7.56 -5.87
N GLY A 11 -4.19 6.73 -5.07
CA GLY A 11 -5.63 6.52 -5.16
C GLY A 11 -6.20 5.95 -3.87
N ARG A 12 -7.43 6.31 -3.54
CA ARG A 12 -8.20 5.76 -2.42
C ARG A 12 -9.51 5.19 -2.93
N GLN A 13 -9.86 4.01 -2.44
CA GLN A 13 -11.16 3.39 -2.66
C GLN A 13 -11.66 2.83 -1.32
N PRO A 14 -12.96 2.57 -1.13
CA PRO A 14 -13.49 2.05 0.13
C PRO A 14 -12.83 0.75 0.61
N PHE A 15 -12.26 -0.04 -0.32
CA PHE A 15 -11.60 -1.31 -0.03
C PHE A 15 -10.08 -1.21 0.18
N GLY A 16 -9.47 -0.03 0.01
CA GLY A 16 -8.01 0.11 0.12
C GLY A 16 -7.41 1.32 -0.58
N VAL A 17 -6.08 1.37 -0.59
CA VAL A 17 -5.32 2.45 -1.24
C VAL A 17 -4.35 1.91 -2.27
N PHE A 18 -4.15 2.69 -3.32
CA PHE A 18 -3.16 2.45 -4.36
C PHE A 18 -1.93 3.27 -4.06
N ILE A 19 -0.77 2.62 -4.07
CA ILE A 19 0.50 3.19 -3.66
C ILE A 19 1.44 3.13 -4.85
N ARG A 20 2.01 4.28 -5.22
CA ARG A 20 3.14 4.31 -6.13
C ARG A 20 4.41 3.99 -5.34
N ILE A 21 5.07 2.89 -5.69
CA ILE A 21 6.23 2.36 -4.99
C ILE A 21 7.48 3.16 -5.39
N ASP A 22 8.22 3.63 -4.40
CA ASP A 22 9.47 4.37 -4.63
C ASP A 22 10.55 3.46 -5.25
N GLY A 23 11.29 3.99 -6.22
CA GLY A 23 12.35 3.27 -6.91
C GLY A 23 11.88 2.26 -7.97
N VAL A 24 10.57 2.04 -8.12
CA VAL A 24 10.00 1.14 -9.15
C VAL A 24 9.15 1.98 -10.13
N PRO A 25 9.68 2.31 -11.32
CA PRO A 25 8.92 3.07 -12.31
C PRO A 25 7.65 2.30 -12.69
N SER A 26 6.49 2.99 -12.61
CA SER A 26 5.14 2.42 -12.84
C SER A 26 4.69 1.31 -11.89
N GLY A 27 5.43 1.05 -10.80
CA GLY A 27 5.04 0.07 -9.79
C GLY A 27 3.88 0.58 -8.94
N ILE A 28 2.70 -0.03 -9.11
CA ILE A 28 1.51 0.24 -8.29
C ILE A 28 1.25 -0.94 -7.36
N GLY A 29 1.24 -0.66 -6.06
CA GLY A 29 0.80 -1.60 -5.03
C GLY A 29 -0.61 -1.30 -4.56
N LEU A 30 -1.31 -2.34 -4.13
CA LEU A 30 -2.60 -2.25 -3.47
C LEU A 30 -2.42 -2.59 -1.99
N ALA A 31 -2.78 -1.67 -1.11
CA ALA A 31 -2.98 -1.97 0.30
C ALA A 31 -4.48 -2.13 0.56
N GLU A 32 -4.92 -3.38 0.73
CA GLU A 32 -6.32 -3.69 1.04
C GLU A 32 -6.64 -3.36 2.49
N ILE A 33 -7.86 -2.89 2.75
CA ILE A 33 -8.33 -2.55 4.09
C ILE A 33 -8.25 -3.72 5.07
N LEU A 34 -8.41 -4.96 4.58
CA LEU A 34 -8.28 -6.18 5.38
C LEU A 34 -6.83 -6.47 5.80
N ALA A 35 -5.85 -5.93 5.07
CA ALA A 35 -4.44 -6.05 5.39
C ALA A 35 -3.91 -4.86 6.19
N MET A 36 -4.73 -3.85 6.46
CA MET A 36 -4.36 -2.67 7.23
C MET A 36 -4.44 -2.93 8.74
N PRO A 37 -3.69 -2.18 9.56
CA PRO A 37 -3.85 -2.22 11.01
C PRO A 37 -5.28 -1.87 11.44
N HIS A 38 -5.82 -2.61 12.42
CA HIS A 38 -7.18 -2.42 12.88
C HIS A 38 -7.36 -1.03 13.51
N GLY A 39 -8.45 -0.34 13.15
CA GLY A 39 -8.80 0.96 13.74
C GLY A 39 -8.15 2.17 13.09
N MET A 40 -7.35 2.00 12.02
CA MET A 40 -6.83 3.12 11.24
C MET A 40 -7.72 3.48 10.05
N GLU A 41 -7.81 4.78 9.78
CA GLU A 41 -8.42 5.29 8.56
C GLU A 41 -7.52 5.05 7.35
N LEU A 42 -8.12 4.96 6.16
CA LEU A 42 -7.37 4.89 4.89
C LEU A 42 -6.45 6.10 4.75
N PRO A 43 -5.15 5.94 4.48
CA PRO A 43 -4.24 7.07 4.37
C PRO A 43 -4.70 8.02 3.28
N ALA A 44 -4.51 9.31 3.52
CA ALA A 44 -4.92 10.36 2.61
C ALA A 44 -4.19 10.26 1.26
N LEU A 45 -4.78 10.84 0.21
CA LEU A 45 -4.11 10.94 -1.08
C LEU A 45 -2.82 11.76 -0.92
N GLY A 46 -1.71 11.26 -1.44
CA GLY A 46 -0.38 11.87 -1.31
C GLY A 46 0.37 11.51 -0.03
N ALA A 47 -0.27 10.85 0.94
CA ALA A 47 0.39 10.43 2.18
C ALA A 47 1.54 9.44 1.89
N ALA A 48 2.65 9.63 2.61
CA ALA A 48 3.76 8.70 2.59
C ALA A 48 3.43 7.49 3.46
N VAL A 49 3.62 6.29 2.92
CA VAL A 49 3.32 5.04 3.60
C VAL A 49 4.47 4.06 3.42
N ALA A 50 4.63 3.17 4.39
CA ALA A 50 5.56 2.05 4.32
C ALA A 50 4.83 0.75 4.67
N GLY A 51 5.32 -0.36 4.15
CA GLY A 51 4.72 -1.67 4.41
C GLY A 51 5.54 -2.81 3.85
N ARG A 52 4.95 -4.00 3.86
CA ARG A 52 5.55 -5.23 3.34
C ARG A 52 4.67 -5.88 2.30
N VAL A 53 5.31 -6.41 1.26
CA VAL A 53 4.63 -7.20 0.23
C VAL A 53 4.20 -8.54 0.82
N ILE A 54 2.90 -8.75 0.93
CA ILE A 54 2.29 -9.99 1.46
C ILE A 54 1.83 -10.92 0.35
N TRP A 55 1.57 -10.40 -0.85
CA TRP A 55 1.14 -11.19 -2.00
C TRP A 55 1.46 -10.50 -3.33
N HIS A 56 1.52 -11.26 -4.43
CA HIS A 56 1.69 -10.76 -5.79
C HIS A 56 0.92 -11.62 -6.79
N ALA A 57 0.53 -11.04 -7.92
CA ALA A 57 0.04 -11.75 -9.08
C ALA A 57 0.87 -11.39 -10.30
N ASP A 58 1.52 -12.38 -10.89
CA ASP A 58 2.35 -12.18 -12.08
C ASP A 58 1.53 -11.80 -13.32
N HIS A 59 0.29 -12.30 -13.42
CA HIS A 59 -0.56 -12.09 -14.59
C HIS A 59 -1.07 -10.66 -14.76
N ASN A 60 -1.06 -9.83 -13.71
CA ASN A 60 -1.49 -8.44 -13.75
C ASN A 60 -0.54 -7.48 -13.04
N CYS A 61 0.67 -7.96 -12.69
CA CYS A 61 1.70 -7.22 -11.97
C CYS A 61 1.21 -6.55 -10.68
N GLN A 62 0.16 -7.09 -10.05
CA GLN A 62 -0.38 -6.54 -8.81
C GLN A 62 0.43 -7.04 -7.63
N VAL A 63 0.77 -6.14 -6.71
CA VAL A 63 1.33 -6.51 -5.40
C VAL A 63 0.40 -6.05 -4.30
N LYS A 64 0.14 -6.93 -3.33
CA LYS A 64 -0.58 -6.60 -2.11
C LYS A 64 0.41 -6.23 -1.02
N ILE A 65 0.14 -5.11 -0.36
CA ILE A 65 0.99 -4.55 0.67
C ILE A 65 0.21 -4.51 1.97
N LYS A 66 0.78 -5.12 3.02
CA LYS A 66 0.38 -4.84 4.39
C LYS A 66 1.12 -3.60 4.84
N LEU A 67 0.39 -2.53 5.12
CA LEU A 67 0.99 -1.31 5.62
C LEU A 67 1.43 -1.50 7.08
N ASP A 68 2.54 -0.85 7.44
CA ASP A 68 2.96 -0.70 8.84
C ASP A 68 2.01 0.28 9.56
N ASP A 69 1.99 0.33 10.88
CA ASP A 69 1.27 1.39 11.59
C ASP A 69 1.84 2.77 11.22
N TRP A 70 0.97 3.73 10.87
CA TRP A 70 1.34 5.13 10.70
C TRP A 70 0.64 5.98 11.76
N CYS A 71 1.32 6.99 12.29
CA CYS A 71 0.67 7.98 13.13
C CYS A 71 -0.26 8.79 12.23
N SER A 72 -1.58 8.64 12.37
CA SER A 72 -2.51 9.67 11.92
C SER A 72 -2.38 10.83 12.91
N GLU A 73 -1.73 11.91 12.50
CA GLU A 73 -1.76 13.20 13.22
C GLU A 73 -3.14 13.86 13.09
#